data_AF-A0AAW2DIJ1-F1
#
_entry.id   AF-A0AAW2DIJ1-F1
#
_cell.length_a   1.000
_cell.length_b   1.000
_cell.length_c   1.000
_cell.angle_alpha   90.00
_cell.angle_beta   90.00
_cell.angle_gamma   90.00
#
_symmetry.space_group_name_H-M   'P 1'
#
loop_
_entity.id
_entity.type
_entity.pdbx_description
1 polymer ?
#
loop_
_entity_poly.entity_id
_entity_poly.type
_entity_poly.pdbx_seq_one_letter_code
_entity_poly.pdbx_strand_id
1 'polypeptide(L)'
;MAVEFGFAVGGGDETGFGCGFYVLRVESHVEDFYQQCDPEKENLCLYGFPSEQWEVNLPAEEVPPELPEPALGINFARDGMQDKDWLSLVAVHSDAWLIAVAFYFGSRFGFDRADRKRLFNMINELPTIFEIVSGTAKKQSKEKSSVSNHSGNKSKSNSKARALEAPKYPKATPTKEEDEVVDEEDEDEHGETLCGACGENYASDEFWICCDICEKWFHGKCVKITPARAEHIKQYKCPSCSNKRARP
;
A
#
# COMPACT_ATOMS: atom_id res chain seq x y z
N MET A 1 7.90 13.94 -20.89
CA MET A 1 7.09 14.18 -19.67
C MET A 1 7.89 13.66 -18.51
N ALA A 2 8.20 14.49 -17.53
CA ALA A 2 8.82 14.09 -16.27
C ALA A 2 8.05 14.78 -15.12
N VAL A 3 8.40 14.42 -13.90
CA VAL A 3 7.68 14.75 -12.67
C VAL A 3 8.69 15.32 -11.68
N GLU A 4 8.28 16.33 -10.90
CA GLU A 4 9.04 16.76 -9.72
C GLU A 4 8.53 16.02 -8.49
N PHE A 5 9.46 15.60 -7.63
CA PHE A 5 9.25 14.58 -6.59
C PHE A 5 9.16 15.22 -5.20
N GLY A 6 7.96 15.57 -4.76
CA GLY A 6 7.73 16.15 -3.42
C GLY A 6 7.27 15.11 -2.38
N PHE A 7 8.06 14.92 -1.32
CA PHE A 7 7.71 14.09 -0.15
C PHE A 7 7.65 14.92 1.13
N ALA A 8 6.51 15.56 1.41
CA ALA A 8 6.34 16.42 2.57
C ALA A 8 5.98 15.61 3.83
N VAL A 9 6.94 15.45 4.74
CA VAL A 9 6.67 15.06 6.14
C VAL A 9 6.30 16.32 6.93
N GLY A 10 5.07 16.78 6.74
CA GLY A 10 4.53 17.93 7.46
C GLY A 10 4.18 17.58 8.91
N GLY A 11 4.89 18.17 9.87
CA GLY A 11 4.47 18.17 11.28
C GLY A 11 3.20 19.00 11.44
N GLY A 12 2.04 18.35 11.50
CA GLY A 12 0.73 18.99 11.64
C GLY A 12 0.33 19.21 13.10
N ASP A 13 -0.21 20.39 13.41
CA ASP A 13 -0.53 20.84 14.77
C ASP A 13 -1.46 19.88 15.54
N GLU A 14 -0.96 19.36 16.67
CA GLU A 14 -1.62 18.63 17.77
C GLU A 14 -2.57 17.45 17.45
N THR A 15 -2.89 17.16 16.19
CA THR A 15 -4.01 16.25 15.83
C THR A 15 -3.79 15.34 14.61
N GLY A 16 -2.67 15.44 13.87
CA GLY A 16 -2.39 14.45 12.83
C GLY A 16 -1.11 14.65 12.00
N PHE A 17 -0.44 13.53 11.71
CA PHE A 17 0.59 13.44 10.68
C PHE A 17 0.01 13.80 9.30
N GLY A 18 0.55 14.87 8.69
CA GLY A 18 0.27 15.25 7.31
C GLY A 18 1.33 14.69 6.38
N CYS A 19 1.20 13.43 5.95
CA CYS A 19 2.08 12.86 4.93
C CYS A 19 1.60 13.31 3.53
N GLY A 20 2.23 14.34 2.99
CA GLY A 20 1.90 14.94 1.70
C GLY A 20 2.79 14.43 0.58
N PHE A 21 2.28 13.51 -0.23
CA PHE A 21 2.89 13.15 -1.51
C PHE A 21 2.42 14.15 -2.58
N TYR A 22 3.35 14.86 -3.19
CA TYR A 22 3.08 15.87 -4.20
C TYR A 22 3.77 15.50 -5.51
N VAL A 23 2.98 15.10 -6.49
CA VAL A 23 3.43 15.04 -7.89
C VAL A 23 3.24 16.41 -8.51
N LEU A 24 4.33 17.17 -8.60
CA LEU A 24 4.34 18.42 -9.34
C LEU A 24 4.52 18.14 -10.84
N ARG A 25 3.48 18.50 -11.60
CA ARG A 25 3.43 18.31 -13.05
C ARG A 25 4.13 19.47 -13.75
N VAL A 26 5.44 19.34 -13.92
CA VAL A 26 6.27 20.37 -14.57
C VAL A 26 6.87 19.83 -15.87
N GLU A 27 6.16 20.09 -16.97
CA GLU A 27 6.56 19.67 -18.32
C GLU A 27 7.81 20.41 -18.85
N SER A 28 8.32 21.42 -18.14
CA SER A 28 9.44 22.28 -18.56
C SER A 28 10.84 21.86 -18.10
N HIS A 29 10.99 20.87 -17.19
CA HIS A 29 12.30 20.47 -16.64
C HIS A 29 12.82 19.12 -17.17
N VAL A 30 12.08 18.47 -18.08
CA VAL A 30 12.44 17.16 -18.67
C VAL A 30 13.80 17.19 -19.38
N GLU A 31 14.05 18.29 -20.11
CA GLU A 31 15.26 18.50 -20.91
C GLU A 31 16.50 18.68 -20.03
N ASP A 32 16.37 19.45 -18.94
CA ASP A 32 17.42 19.67 -17.94
C ASP A 32 17.79 18.36 -17.24
N PHE A 33 16.80 17.60 -16.76
CA PHE A 33 16.99 16.27 -16.20
C PHE A 33 17.71 15.30 -17.17
N TYR A 34 17.32 15.29 -18.45
CA TYR A 34 17.97 14.46 -19.48
C TYR A 34 19.43 14.87 -19.71
N GLN A 35 19.73 16.16 -19.77
CA GLN A 35 21.07 16.71 -19.95
C GLN A 35 21.98 16.47 -18.72
N GLN A 36 21.42 16.50 -17.51
CA GLN A 36 22.16 16.16 -16.28
C GLN A 36 22.53 14.68 -16.23
N CYS A 37 21.65 13.78 -16.70
CA CYS A 37 21.83 12.31 -16.78
C CYS A 37 22.79 11.85 -17.88
N ASP A 38 23.98 12.43 -17.94
CA ASP A 38 25.04 12.12 -18.90
C ASP A 38 25.64 10.70 -18.69
N PRO A 39 25.61 9.80 -19.69
CA PRO A 39 26.14 8.45 -19.61
C PRO A 39 27.68 8.36 -19.48
N GLU A 40 28.42 9.42 -19.82
CA GLU A 40 29.88 9.46 -19.68
C GLU A 40 30.35 9.85 -18.26
N LYS A 41 29.41 10.20 -17.36
CA LYS A 41 29.65 10.37 -15.93
C LYS A 41 29.63 9.03 -15.20
N GLU A 42 30.05 9.04 -13.94
CA GLU A 42 29.83 7.94 -12.99
C GLU A 42 28.33 7.63 -12.82
N ASN A 43 28.01 6.52 -12.15
CA ASN A 43 26.63 6.07 -11.99
C ASN A 43 25.81 7.08 -11.16
N LEU A 44 24.81 7.71 -11.78
CA LEU A 44 23.97 8.72 -11.14
C LEU A 44 22.69 8.13 -10.56
N CYS A 45 22.21 8.81 -9.52
CA CYS A 45 20.94 8.63 -8.83
C CYS A 45 20.00 9.83 -9.12
N LEU A 46 18.70 9.67 -8.85
CA LEU A 46 17.71 10.75 -8.86
C LEU A 46 17.06 10.85 -7.48
N TYR A 47 17.23 11.99 -6.83
CA TYR A 47 16.67 12.30 -5.52
C TYR A 47 15.49 13.26 -5.65
N GLY A 48 14.53 13.12 -4.73
CA GLY A 48 13.39 14.01 -4.56
C GLY A 48 13.27 14.45 -3.09
N PHE A 49 13.02 15.74 -2.86
CA PHE A 49 13.09 16.35 -1.53
C PHE A 49 11.73 16.80 -0.99
N PRO A 50 11.58 16.91 0.34
CA PRO A 50 10.40 17.53 0.96
C PRO A 50 10.15 18.99 0.55
N SER A 51 11.16 19.67 -0.01
CA SER A 51 11.09 21.04 -0.55
C SER A 51 10.51 21.13 -1.97
N GLU A 52 9.91 20.05 -2.49
CA GLU A 52 9.39 19.95 -3.87
C GLU A 52 10.47 20.01 -4.97
N GLN A 53 11.74 19.88 -4.57
CA GLN A 53 12.91 19.91 -5.46
C GLN A 53 13.40 18.49 -5.80
N TRP A 54 14.15 18.37 -6.89
CA TRP A 54 14.84 17.15 -7.31
C TRP A 54 16.31 17.44 -7.60
N GLU A 55 17.14 16.39 -7.59
CA GLU A 55 18.58 16.48 -7.86
C GLU A 55 19.09 15.20 -8.54
N VAL A 56 20.00 15.33 -9.50
CA VAL A 56 20.75 14.21 -10.09
C VAL A 56 22.19 14.26 -9.57
N ASN A 57 22.56 13.30 -8.73
CA ASN A 57 23.85 13.27 -8.05
C ASN A 57 24.35 11.82 -7.90
N LEU A 58 25.55 11.64 -7.35
CA LEU A 58 26.12 10.35 -6.97
C LEU A 58 25.35 9.73 -5.78
N PRO A 59 25.43 8.39 -5.58
CA PRO A 59 24.95 7.75 -4.36
C PRO A 59 25.63 8.30 -3.10
N ALA A 60 24.95 8.22 -1.95
CA ALA A 60 25.52 8.68 -0.69
C ALA A 60 26.83 7.94 -0.32
N GLU A 61 27.84 8.70 0.12
CA GLU A 61 29.14 8.14 0.56
C GLU A 61 29.08 7.48 1.95
N GLU A 62 28.02 7.74 2.73
CA GLU A 62 27.87 7.23 4.10
C GLU A 62 27.44 5.75 4.11
N VAL A 63 28.03 4.97 5.03
CA VAL A 63 27.80 3.52 5.13
C VAL A 63 27.48 3.12 6.58
N PRO A 64 26.24 2.70 6.89
CA PRO A 64 25.06 2.73 6.03
C PRO A 64 24.55 4.17 5.79
N PRO A 65 23.87 4.44 4.67
CA PRO A 65 23.22 5.74 4.44
C PRO A 65 22.03 5.94 5.38
N GLU A 66 21.68 7.20 5.69
CA GLU A 66 20.55 7.49 6.59
C GLU A 66 19.19 7.11 5.97
N LEU A 67 19.03 7.18 4.65
CA LEU A 67 17.80 6.83 3.94
C LEU A 67 18.00 5.63 3.00
N PRO A 68 16.93 4.96 2.57
CA PRO A 68 16.99 4.06 1.41
C PRO A 68 17.52 4.83 0.18
N GLU A 69 18.50 4.27 -0.52
CA GLU A 69 19.02 4.87 -1.75
C GLU A 69 18.07 4.63 -2.95
N PRO A 70 17.99 5.57 -3.91
CA PRO A 70 17.27 5.38 -5.17
C PRO A 70 18.05 4.45 -6.12
N ALA A 71 17.51 4.21 -7.33
CA ALA A 71 18.18 3.39 -8.32
C ALA A 71 19.47 4.05 -8.84
N LEU A 72 20.58 3.33 -8.74
CA LEU A 72 21.91 3.74 -9.17
C LEU A 72 22.13 3.46 -10.67
N GLY A 73 22.71 4.43 -11.38
CA GLY A 73 23.11 4.29 -12.78
C GLY A 73 22.01 4.62 -13.79
N ILE A 74 21.04 5.48 -13.45
CA ILE A 74 19.93 5.84 -14.35
C ILE A 74 20.40 6.45 -15.68
N ASN A 75 21.55 7.13 -15.66
CA ASN A 75 22.21 7.69 -16.84
C ASN A 75 22.69 6.62 -17.84
N PHE A 76 23.15 5.46 -17.36
CA PHE A 76 23.75 4.43 -18.21
C PHE A 76 22.79 3.87 -19.29
N ALA A 77 21.48 3.85 -18.99
CA ALA A 77 20.46 3.37 -19.92
C ALA A 77 19.92 4.43 -20.90
N ARG A 78 20.20 5.73 -20.67
CA ARG A 78 19.52 6.87 -21.36
C ARG A 78 19.58 6.76 -22.87
N ASP A 79 20.78 6.59 -23.43
CA ASP A 79 21.02 6.59 -24.89
C ASP A 79 20.81 5.20 -25.52
N GLY A 80 20.52 4.18 -24.70
CA GLY A 80 20.31 2.80 -25.13
C GLY A 80 18.87 2.42 -25.47
N MET A 81 17.91 3.33 -25.25
CA MET A 81 16.47 3.10 -25.44
C MET A 81 15.75 4.39 -25.87
N GLN A 82 14.44 4.35 -26.13
CA GLN A 82 13.67 5.56 -26.44
C GLN A 82 13.50 6.43 -25.19
N ASP A 83 13.57 7.76 -25.31
CA ASP A 83 13.47 8.69 -24.17
C ASP A 83 12.22 8.45 -23.31
N LYS A 84 11.08 8.10 -23.92
CA LYS A 84 9.86 7.78 -23.18
C LYS A 84 9.99 6.49 -22.37
N ASP A 85 10.64 5.48 -22.92
CA ASP A 85 10.83 4.19 -22.26
C ASP A 85 11.86 4.34 -21.12
N TRP A 86 12.90 5.15 -21.31
CA TRP A 86 13.86 5.54 -20.27
C TRP A 86 13.18 6.31 -19.13
N LEU A 87 12.42 7.37 -19.44
CA LEU A 87 11.66 8.13 -18.44
C LEU A 87 10.65 7.23 -17.69
N SER A 88 10.08 6.23 -18.36
CA SER A 88 9.18 5.26 -17.74
C SER A 88 9.91 4.27 -16.83
N LEU A 89 11.15 3.87 -17.17
CA LEU A 89 12.01 3.05 -16.31
C LEU A 89 12.41 3.82 -15.04
N VAL A 90 12.89 5.06 -15.19
CA VAL A 90 13.22 5.96 -14.06
C VAL A 90 12.01 6.14 -13.16
N ALA A 91 10.83 6.41 -13.74
CA ALA A 91 9.58 6.58 -12.99
C ALA A 91 9.25 5.38 -12.09
N VAL A 92 9.33 4.14 -12.60
CA VAL A 92 9.06 2.92 -11.80
C VAL A 92 10.05 2.77 -10.64
N HIS A 93 11.32 3.13 -10.85
CA HIS A 93 12.32 3.11 -9.78
C HIS A 93 12.08 4.21 -8.74
N SER A 94 11.67 5.41 -9.14
CA SER A 94 11.27 6.50 -8.23
C SER A 94 9.99 6.16 -7.44
N ASP A 95 8.99 5.54 -8.06
CA ASP A 95 7.77 5.05 -7.39
C ASP A 95 8.13 4.06 -6.25
N ALA A 96 9.02 3.10 -6.53
CA ALA A 96 9.50 2.14 -5.54
C ALA A 96 10.33 2.80 -4.42
N TRP A 97 11.20 3.75 -4.76
CA TRP A 97 12.03 4.49 -3.82
C TRP A 97 11.21 5.34 -2.84
N LEU A 98 10.21 6.09 -3.33
CA LEU A 98 9.33 6.89 -2.46
C LEU A 98 8.55 6.03 -1.45
N ILE A 99 8.11 4.83 -1.85
CA ILE A 99 7.47 3.89 -0.92
C ILE A 99 8.48 3.41 0.15
N ALA A 100 9.72 3.09 -0.24
CA ALA A 100 10.76 2.69 0.70
C ALA A 100 11.07 3.79 1.72
N VAL A 101 11.28 5.04 1.27
CA VAL A 101 11.53 6.21 2.13
C VAL A 101 10.35 6.46 3.08
N ALA A 102 9.11 6.39 2.59
CA ALA A 102 7.92 6.61 3.40
C ALA A 102 7.75 5.56 4.52
N PHE A 103 7.97 4.28 4.22
CA PHE A 103 7.87 3.21 5.21
C PHE A 103 9.08 3.15 6.14
N TYR A 104 10.25 3.60 5.70
CA TYR A 104 11.40 3.84 6.57
C TYR A 104 11.09 4.90 7.63
N PHE A 105 10.53 6.05 7.23
CA PHE A 105 10.08 7.07 8.17
C PHE A 105 8.94 6.58 9.07
N GLY A 106 7.95 5.85 8.54
CA GLY A 106 6.92 5.21 9.36
C GLY A 106 7.51 4.31 10.45
N SER A 107 8.55 3.54 10.11
CA SER A 107 9.27 2.68 11.07
C SER A 107 10.05 3.50 12.10
N ARG A 108 10.78 4.55 11.68
CA ARG A 108 11.49 5.51 12.57
C ARG A 108 10.53 6.25 13.52
N PHE A 109 9.26 6.45 13.13
CA PHE A 109 8.22 7.09 13.95
C PHE A 109 7.33 6.11 14.72
N GLY A 110 7.60 4.79 14.66
CA GLY A 110 6.87 3.78 15.43
C GLY A 110 5.46 3.47 14.92
N PHE A 111 5.18 3.68 13.62
CA PHE A 111 3.87 3.40 13.01
C PHE A 111 3.45 1.94 13.21
N ASP A 112 2.26 1.73 13.76
CA ASP A 112 1.68 0.39 13.93
C ASP A 112 1.08 -0.18 12.62
N ARG A 113 0.43 -1.34 12.71
CA ARG A 113 -0.21 -2.01 11.56
C ARG A 113 -1.35 -1.17 10.93
N ALA A 114 -2.04 -0.35 11.71
CA ALA A 114 -3.10 0.54 11.23
C ALA A 114 -2.53 1.82 10.61
N ASP A 115 -1.48 2.41 11.19
CA ASP A 115 -0.77 3.57 10.63
C ASP A 115 -0.08 3.22 9.30
N ARG A 116 0.62 2.08 9.22
CA ARG A 116 1.20 1.57 7.96
C ARG A 116 0.14 1.37 6.89
N LYS A 117 -1.05 0.85 7.26
CA LYS A 117 -2.19 0.69 6.34
C LYS A 117 -2.78 2.05 5.91
N ARG A 118 -2.85 3.03 6.81
CA ARG A 118 -3.30 4.40 6.51
C ARG A 118 -2.34 5.10 5.55
N LEU A 119 -1.03 5.01 5.80
CA LEU A 119 0.03 5.52 4.91
C LEU A 119 -0.08 4.89 3.52
N PHE A 120 -0.22 3.56 3.42
CA PHE A 120 -0.39 2.88 2.14
C PHE A 120 -1.63 3.36 1.38
N ASN A 121 -2.76 3.53 2.06
CA ASN A 121 -3.97 4.05 1.41
C ASN A 121 -3.75 5.47 0.86
N MET A 122 -3.14 6.37 1.64
CA MET A 122 -2.85 7.75 1.22
C MET A 122 -1.90 7.81 0.01
N ILE A 123 -0.93 6.90 -0.08
CA ILE A 123 -0.06 6.75 -1.27
C ILE A 123 -0.90 6.35 -2.50
N ASN A 124 -1.76 5.33 -2.36
CA ASN A 124 -2.56 4.78 -3.46
C ASN A 124 -3.78 5.64 -3.87
N GLU A 125 -4.09 6.73 -3.15
CA GLU A 125 -5.08 7.72 -3.59
C GLU A 125 -4.55 8.61 -4.75
N LEU A 126 -3.25 8.58 -5.00
CA LEU A 126 -2.57 9.28 -6.09
C LEU A 126 -2.20 8.35 -7.25
N PRO A 127 -2.16 8.85 -8.50
CA PRO A 127 -1.54 8.12 -9.61
C PRO A 127 -0.02 8.05 -9.43
N THR A 128 0.56 6.91 -9.77
CA THR A 128 2.02 6.68 -9.78
C THR A 128 2.75 7.59 -10.76
N ILE A 129 4.04 7.85 -10.52
CA ILE A 129 4.91 8.59 -11.44
C ILE A 129 4.91 7.88 -12.81
N PHE A 130 4.98 6.55 -12.82
CA PHE A 130 4.87 5.75 -14.05
C PHE A 130 3.55 5.98 -14.81
N GLU A 131 2.39 6.00 -14.13
CA GLU A 131 1.10 6.29 -14.79
C GLU A 131 1.05 7.69 -15.39
N ILE A 132 1.73 8.66 -14.79
CA ILE A 132 1.78 10.05 -15.25
C ILE A 132 2.71 10.19 -16.46
N VAL A 133 3.91 9.60 -16.40
CA VAL A 133 4.91 9.63 -17.48
C VAL A 133 4.47 8.80 -18.69
N SER A 134 3.87 7.64 -18.47
CA SER A 134 3.32 6.79 -19.54
C SER A 134 2.05 7.39 -20.16
N GLY A 135 1.29 8.18 -19.40
CA GLY A 135 0.01 8.79 -19.79
C GLY A 135 -1.22 7.93 -19.50
N THR A 136 -1.10 6.86 -18.69
CA THR A 136 -2.22 5.99 -18.30
C THR A 136 -3.00 6.50 -17.09
N ALA A 137 -2.48 7.51 -16.37
CA ALA A 137 -3.12 8.12 -15.21
C ALA A 137 -4.57 8.56 -15.52
N LYS A 138 -5.54 7.86 -14.93
CA LYS A 138 -6.96 8.18 -15.09
C LYS A 138 -7.23 9.50 -14.39
N LYS A 139 -7.69 10.52 -15.13
CA LYS A 139 -8.24 11.74 -14.53
C LYS A 139 -9.37 11.36 -13.57
N GLN A 140 -9.15 11.52 -12.27
CA GLN A 140 -10.21 11.40 -11.27
C GLN A 140 -11.31 12.39 -11.63
N SER A 141 -12.46 11.89 -12.08
CA SER A 141 -13.62 12.70 -12.41
C SER A 141 -14.24 13.21 -11.12
N LYS A 142 -13.82 14.40 -10.68
CA LYS A 142 -14.35 15.12 -9.52
C LYS A 142 -15.88 15.06 -9.50
N GLU A 143 -16.44 14.18 -8.66
CA GLU A 143 -17.89 14.04 -8.55
C GLU A 143 -18.47 15.38 -8.07
N LYS A 144 -19.34 15.96 -8.90
CA LYS A 144 -20.13 17.11 -8.47
C LYS A 144 -21.20 16.58 -7.53
N SER A 145 -21.04 16.90 -6.24
CA SER A 145 -22.11 16.80 -5.24
C SER A 145 -23.26 17.75 -5.59
N SER A 146 -24.11 17.35 -6.54
CA SER A 146 -25.24 18.13 -7.02
C SER A 146 -26.40 18.07 -6.02
N VAL A 147 -26.32 18.90 -4.97
CA VAL A 147 -27.40 19.08 -3.98
C VAL A 147 -28.60 19.76 -4.66
N SER A 148 -29.52 18.95 -5.18
CA SER A 148 -30.76 19.42 -5.81
C SER A 148 -31.85 19.66 -4.75
N ASN A 149 -31.87 20.86 -4.17
CA ASN A 149 -32.95 21.30 -3.29
C ASN A 149 -34.29 21.41 -4.06
N HIS A 150 -35.34 20.75 -3.55
CA HIS A 150 -36.74 21.09 -3.85
C HIS A 150 -37.60 21.00 -2.57
N SER A 151 -38.47 21.99 -2.36
CA SER A 151 -39.12 22.25 -1.07
C SER A 151 -40.64 22.10 -1.08
N GLY A 152 -41.18 21.44 -0.06
CA GLY A 152 -42.59 21.52 0.36
C GLY A 152 -43.54 20.44 -0.23
N ASN A 153 -44.69 20.14 0.38
CA ASN A 153 -45.27 20.68 1.63
C ASN A 153 -46.43 19.80 2.16
N LYS A 154 -46.59 19.67 3.50
CA LYS A 154 -47.84 19.24 4.24
C LYS A 154 -48.33 17.77 4.03
N SER A 155 -49.01 17.07 4.97
CA SER A 155 -49.61 17.38 6.31
C SER A 155 -49.65 16.15 7.25
N LYS A 156 -49.86 16.41 8.57
CA LYS A 156 -50.63 15.68 9.64
C LYS A 156 -51.18 14.25 9.35
N SER A 157 -51.29 13.28 10.28
CA SER A 157 -51.28 13.19 11.78
C SER A 157 -50.90 11.73 12.20
N ASN A 158 -50.83 11.24 13.46
CA ASN A 158 -51.60 11.45 14.71
C ASN A 158 -50.81 10.95 15.97
N SER A 159 -51.37 11.16 17.17
CA SER A 159 -50.94 10.74 18.53
C SER A 159 -50.63 9.23 18.70
N LYS A 160 -49.93 8.74 19.76
CA LYS A 160 -50.16 8.91 21.22
C LYS A 160 -48.93 8.52 22.08
N ALA A 161 -48.95 8.76 23.40
CA ALA A 161 -47.77 8.63 24.29
C ALA A 161 -47.99 7.84 25.61
N ARG A 162 -46.93 7.16 26.07
CA ARG A 162 -46.61 6.68 27.44
C ARG A 162 -45.18 6.05 27.39
N ALA A 163 -44.15 6.31 28.18
CA ALA A 163 -43.91 6.93 29.50
C ALA A 163 -43.91 5.96 30.72
N LEU A 164 -42.79 5.98 31.48
CA LEU A 164 -42.57 5.43 32.85
C LEU A 164 -42.41 3.88 32.94
N GLU A 165 -41.51 3.25 33.73
CA GLU A 165 -40.50 3.64 34.76
C GLU A 165 -39.20 2.79 34.72
N ALA A 166 -38.25 2.99 35.67
CA ALA A 166 -37.06 2.17 35.93
C ALA A 166 -36.72 2.09 37.44
N PRO A 167 -36.06 1.00 37.93
CA PRO A 167 -35.18 1.16 39.11
C PRO A 167 -33.89 0.27 39.19
N LYS A 168 -32.73 0.95 39.31
CA LYS A 168 -31.62 0.76 40.30
C LYS A 168 -30.92 -0.61 40.58
N TYR A 169 -29.63 -0.67 40.17
CA TYR A 169 -28.36 -1.07 40.88
C TYR A 169 -28.37 -1.59 42.34
N PRO A 170 -27.42 -2.47 42.79
CA PRO A 170 -25.92 -2.32 42.80
C PRO A 170 -25.12 -3.55 42.30
N LYS A 171 -23.80 -3.59 41.97
CA LYS A 171 -22.53 -2.81 42.17
C LYS A 171 -21.50 -3.50 43.13
N ALA A 172 -20.37 -4.00 42.61
CA ALA A 172 -19.14 -4.33 43.37
C ALA A 172 -17.87 -4.43 42.48
N THR A 173 -16.72 -3.91 42.97
CA THR A 173 -15.31 -4.01 42.52
C THR A 173 -14.41 -3.66 43.73
N PRO A 174 -13.14 -4.11 43.88
CA PRO A 174 -11.93 -3.69 43.12
C PRO A 174 -11.04 -4.93 42.72
N THR A 175 -9.70 -5.01 42.61
CA THR A 175 -8.53 -4.16 43.01
C THR A 175 -7.23 -4.55 42.26
N LYS A 176 -6.33 -3.57 42.04
CA LYS A 176 -4.84 -3.53 42.23
C LYS A 176 -4.03 -4.87 42.27
N GLU A 177 -3.04 -5.16 41.38
CA GLU A 177 -1.64 -4.61 41.25
C GLU A 177 -0.59 -5.41 42.10
N GLU A 178 0.67 -5.75 41.73
CA GLU A 178 1.59 -5.55 40.54
C GLU A 178 2.54 -6.80 40.30
N ASP A 179 3.61 -6.64 39.49
CA ASP A 179 4.88 -7.41 39.33
C ASP A 179 5.04 -8.79 38.58
N GLU A 180 5.91 -8.75 37.54
CA GLU A 180 6.83 -9.70 36.82
C GLU A 180 6.71 -11.25 36.95
N VAL A 181 7.01 -12.12 35.96
CA VAL A 181 8.18 -12.22 35.02
C VAL A 181 7.83 -12.96 33.68
N VAL A 182 8.61 -12.64 32.63
CA VAL A 182 8.84 -13.23 31.28
C VAL A 182 8.57 -14.74 31.00
N ASP A 183 7.95 -15.01 29.84
CA ASP A 183 8.35 -15.90 28.70
C ASP A 183 7.47 -15.46 27.49
N GLU A 184 7.99 -15.03 26.33
CA GLU A 184 8.47 -15.78 25.13
C GLU A 184 7.32 -16.34 24.21
N GLU A 185 7.62 -16.55 22.91
CA GLU A 185 6.71 -16.80 21.76
C GLU A 185 5.86 -15.55 21.33
N ASP A 186 6.11 -14.81 20.24
CA ASP A 186 6.43 -15.03 18.81
C ASP A 186 5.23 -15.26 17.86
N GLU A 187 5.31 -14.64 16.67
CA GLU A 187 4.38 -14.73 15.51
C GLU A 187 2.91 -14.25 15.79
N ASP A 188 2.16 -13.57 14.91
CA ASP A 188 2.18 -13.39 13.46
C ASP A 188 1.91 -11.92 13.04
N GLU A 189 2.74 -11.34 12.16
CA GLU A 189 2.27 -10.34 11.18
C GLU A 189 2.34 -10.91 9.76
N HIS A 190 1.50 -11.90 9.51
CA HIS A 190 1.24 -12.40 8.16
C HIS A 190 -0.17 -12.00 7.69
N GLY A 191 -0.28 -11.65 6.41
CA GLY A 191 -1.56 -11.31 5.79
C GLY A 191 -2.44 -12.55 5.71
N GLU A 192 -3.45 -12.62 6.58
CA GLU A 192 -4.37 -13.75 6.79
C GLU A 192 -4.75 -14.50 5.51
N THR A 193 -3.95 -15.52 5.17
CA THR A 193 -4.08 -16.29 3.93
C THR A 193 -5.10 -17.39 4.16
N LEU A 194 -6.37 -16.99 4.24
CA LEU A 194 -7.47 -17.86 4.64
C LEU A 194 -7.64 -19.05 3.69
N CYS A 195 -7.70 -20.25 4.26
CA CYS A 195 -7.91 -21.48 3.49
C CYS A 195 -9.26 -21.44 2.77
N GLY A 196 -9.24 -21.51 1.43
CA GLY A 196 -10.41 -21.40 0.57
C GLY A 196 -11.45 -22.52 0.71
N ALA A 197 -11.30 -23.44 1.67
CA ALA A 197 -12.23 -24.52 2.00
C ALA A 197 -12.73 -24.53 3.45
N CYS A 198 -11.94 -24.08 4.44
CA CYS A 198 -12.36 -24.02 5.86
C CYS A 198 -12.45 -22.59 6.43
N GLY A 199 -11.81 -21.60 5.82
CA GLY A 199 -11.81 -20.21 6.29
C GLY A 199 -10.84 -19.90 7.43
N GLU A 200 -10.06 -20.88 7.89
CA GLU A 200 -9.03 -20.72 8.92
C GLU A 200 -7.76 -20.06 8.36
N ASN A 201 -6.96 -19.47 9.26
CA ASN A 201 -5.70 -18.78 8.96
C ASN A 201 -4.57 -19.70 8.48
N TYR A 202 -3.51 -19.08 7.98
CA TYR A 202 -2.22 -19.72 7.74
C TYR A 202 -1.55 -20.08 9.08
N ALA A 203 -1.00 -21.28 9.17
CA ALA A 203 -0.11 -21.75 10.23
C ALA A 203 1.13 -22.36 9.58
N SER A 204 2.30 -22.12 10.17
CA SER A 204 3.62 -22.40 9.59
C SER A 204 3.98 -23.89 9.49
N ASP A 205 3.31 -24.76 10.26
CA ASP A 205 3.51 -26.21 10.26
C ASP A 205 2.65 -26.98 9.23
N GLU A 206 1.64 -26.33 8.64
CA GLU A 206 0.68 -26.98 7.75
C GLU A 206 1.12 -27.03 6.29
N PHE A 207 0.75 -28.12 5.60
CA PHE A 207 0.96 -28.22 4.15
C PHE A 207 -0.16 -27.51 3.37
N TRP A 208 0.24 -26.56 2.51
CA TRP A 208 -0.66 -25.73 1.68
C TRP A 208 -0.46 -25.94 0.18
N ILE A 209 -1.52 -25.69 -0.62
CA ILE A 209 -1.48 -25.76 -2.09
C ILE A 209 -2.37 -24.69 -2.74
N CYS A 210 -1.86 -24.01 -3.78
CA CYS A 210 -2.57 -22.97 -4.54
C CYS A 210 -3.20 -23.54 -5.82
N CYS A 211 -4.41 -23.09 -6.17
CA CYS A 211 -5.19 -23.58 -7.31
C CYS A 211 -5.06 -22.72 -8.58
N ASP A 212 -4.50 -23.26 -9.66
CA ASP A 212 -4.21 -22.58 -10.95
C ASP A 212 -5.44 -21.98 -11.67
N ILE A 213 -6.66 -22.23 -11.18
CA ILE A 213 -7.93 -21.79 -11.79
C ILE A 213 -8.61 -20.67 -10.99
N CYS A 214 -8.16 -20.39 -9.77
CA CYS A 214 -8.75 -19.32 -8.94
C CYS A 214 -7.80 -18.68 -7.92
N GLU A 215 -6.50 -19.02 -7.95
CA GLU A 215 -5.42 -18.38 -7.18
C GLU A 215 -5.65 -18.39 -5.65
N LYS A 216 -6.54 -19.28 -5.18
CA LYS A 216 -6.81 -19.51 -3.77
C LYS A 216 -5.92 -20.61 -3.21
N TRP A 217 -5.44 -20.35 -2.00
CA TRP A 217 -4.69 -21.26 -1.16
C TRP A 217 -5.61 -22.17 -0.34
N PHE A 218 -5.17 -23.41 -0.10
CA PHE A 218 -5.90 -24.42 0.66
C PHE A 218 -4.93 -25.28 1.50
N HIS A 219 -5.28 -25.60 2.74
CA HIS A 219 -4.66 -26.71 3.46
C HIS A 219 -4.83 -28.01 2.66
N GLY A 220 -3.76 -28.79 2.47
CA GLY A 220 -3.80 -30.08 1.78
C GLY A 220 -4.80 -31.06 2.40
N LYS A 221 -4.95 -31.04 3.73
CA LYS A 221 -5.96 -31.82 4.47
C LYS A 221 -7.40 -31.49 4.03
N CYS A 222 -7.72 -30.21 3.82
CA CYS A 222 -9.05 -29.75 3.40
C CYS A 222 -9.39 -30.13 1.95
N VAL A 223 -8.38 -30.38 1.11
CA VAL A 223 -8.56 -30.74 -0.32
C VAL A 223 -8.11 -32.16 -0.68
N LYS A 224 -7.68 -32.96 0.31
CA LYS A 224 -7.21 -34.35 0.17
C LYS A 224 -6.00 -34.50 -0.76
N ILE A 225 -5.04 -33.57 -0.62
CA ILE A 225 -3.72 -33.61 -1.25
C ILE A 225 -2.66 -33.72 -0.12
N THR A 226 -1.70 -34.62 -0.28
CA THR A 226 -0.51 -34.76 0.57
C THR A 226 0.72 -34.15 -0.11
N PRO A 227 1.80 -33.78 0.61
CA PRO A 227 3.03 -33.23 0.02
C PRO A 227 3.58 -34.09 -1.13
N ALA A 228 3.81 -35.40 -0.87
CA ALA A 228 4.29 -36.36 -1.86
C ALA A 228 3.37 -36.52 -3.09
N ARG A 229 2.07 -36.18 -2.97
CA ARG A 229 1.15 -36.13 -4.10
C ARG A 229 1.31 -34.81 -4.88
N ALA A 230 1.55 -33.70 -4.20
CA ALA A 230 1.71 -32.38 -4.80
C ALA A 230 2.99 -32.26 -5.65
N GLU A 231 4.09 -32.89 -5.23
CA GLU A 231 5.32 -33.05 -6.03
C GLU A 231 5.08 -33.55 -7.47
N HIS A 232 4.01 -34.34 -7.66
CA HIS A 232 3.65 -34.98 -8.92
C HIS A 232 2.51 -34.26 -9.67
N ILE A 233 1.99 -33.13 -9.15
CA ILE A 233 0.91 -32.35 -9.75
C ILE A 233 1.49 -31.15 -10.51
N LYS A 234 1.44 -31.19 -11.85
CA LYS A 234 1.86 -30.07 -12.71
C LYS A 234 0.90 -28.88 -12.73
N GLN A 235 -0.39 -29.13 -12.47
CA GLN A 235 -1.45 -28.12 -12.35
C GLN A 235 -2.49 -28.66 -11.35
N TYR A 236 -2.72 -27.95 -10.26
CA TYR A 236 -3.69 -28.29 -9.22
C TYR A 236 -5.01 -27.52 -9.41
N LYS A 237 -6.10 -28.29 -9.44
CA LYS A 237 -7.46 -27.79 -9.59
C LYS A 237 -8.28 -28.13 -8.35
N CYS A 238 -8.63 -27.12 -7.55
CA CYS A 238 -9.41 -27.32 -6.32
C CYS A 238 -10.81 -27.91 -6.61
N PRO A 239 -11.46 -28.57 -5.64
CA PRO A 239 -12.78 -29.21 -5.86
C PRO A 239 -13.82 -28.27 -6.45
N SER A 240 -13.88 -27.02 -5.96
CA SER A 240 -14.78 -25.97 -6.41
C SER A 240 -14.55 -25.51 -7.85
N CYS A 241 -13.33 -25.66 -8.37
CA CYS A 241 -13.01 -25.42 -9.78
C CYS A 241 -13.12 -26.70 -10.61
N SER A 242 -12.89 -27.88 -10.02
CA SER A 242 -13.04 -29.18 -10.67
C SER A 242 -14.47 -29.38 -11.18
N ASN A 243 -15.45 -29.27 -10.26
CA ASN A 243 -16.86 -29.57 -10.51
C ASN A 243 -17.56 -28.58 -11.45
N LYS A 244 -17.01 -27.38 -11.67
CA LYS A 244 -17.60 -26.34 -12.56
C LYS A 244 -17.69 -26.71 -14.05
N ARG A 245 -17.18 -27.87 -14.48
CA ARG A 245 -17.37 -28.41 -15.84
C ARG A 245 -18.47 -29.48 -15.96
N ALA A 246 -19.20 -29.78 -14.90
CA ALA A 246 -20.29 -30.77 -14.91
C ALA A 246 -21.68 -30.11 -14.98
N ARG A 247 -22.02 -29.52 -16.13
CA ARG A 247 -23.41 -29.25 -16.52
C ARG A 247 -23.56 -29.49 -18.03
N PRO A 248 -24.46 -30.40 -18.47
CA PRO A 248 -24.85 -30.54 -19.88
C PRO A 248 -25.58 -29.30 -20.40
#